data_AF-A0A177U6K4-F1
#
_entry.id   AF-A0A177U6K4-F1
#
_cell.length_a   1.000
_cell.length_b   1.000
_cell.length_c   1.000
_cell.angle_alpha   90.00
_cell.angle_beta   90.00
_cell.angle_gamma   90.00
#
_symmetry.space_group_name_H-M   'P 1'
#
loop_
_entity.id
_entity.type
_entity.pdbx_description
1 polymer ?
#
loop_
_entity_poly.entity_id
_entity_poly.type
_entity_poly.pdbx_seq_one_letter_code
_entity_poly.pdbx_strand_id
1 'polypeptide(L)'
;MFARGGDRPAIFLVYVDDILVLAPPGGGIEAVKKELLALFKGTDLGPAHHCLGIRIVRDDVAGTISLDQERYAEEVLARFGMSKSDPVKTPLCSKKPLRKATEDDIRCDIRIYQAVVGCLAYLAQGTRPDLAFAVSTLGKFSSDPTEEHMIAAKRVLRYIRGTSGAKLTFGGSKGEDEVEGYVDADWAADRDDRRSMSGFVFTMAGGAVSWGSRKQGAVALSTAEAEYVAAGVAGREVLLLSGAVAAARKELGCITINCDNQAAIQLVKNPNSHHDRSKHVDIVHHWIRDKAQEGAFAFQYVPTDLNPADAFTKALGQIKHRQHAEAIGVALALGAWIPGSEGATSVDTASGAERECENR
;
A
#
# COMPACT_ATOMS: atom_id res chain seq x y z
N MET A 1 15.91 -14.27 1.71
CA MET A 1 15.62 -14.76 3.07
C MET A 1 16.24 -16.14 3.23
N PHE A 2 16.92 -16.41 4.35
CA PHE A 2 17.49 -17.72 4.65
C PHE A 2 16.94 -18.21 5.99
N ALA A 3 16.61 -19.50 6.09
CA ALA A 3 16.08 -20.10 7.31
C ALA A 3 16.99 -21.22 7.81
N ARG A 4 17.56 -21.06 9.01
CA ARG A 4 18.30 -22.09 9.74
C ARG A 4 17.32 -23.00 10.47
N GLY A 5 17.54 -24.32 10.39
CA GLY A 5 16.81 -25.33 11.14
C GLY A 5 17.60 -25.92 12.31
N GLY A 6 16.98 -26.88 13.00
CA GLY A 6 17.56 -27.58 14.17
C GLY A 6 17.23 -26.87 15.48
N ASP A 7 18.03 -27.14 16.53
CA ASP A 7 17.80 -26.69 17.91
C ASP A 7 17.87 -25.16 18.10
N ARG A 8 18.39 -24.43 17.12
CA ARG A 8 18.50 -22.96 17.12
C ARG A 8 17.95 -22.39 15.81
N PRO A 9 16.63 -22.39 15.62
CA PRO A 9 16.02 -21.88 14.40
C PRO A 9 16.18 -20.36 14.32
N ALA A 10 16.53 -19.86 13.13
CA ALA A 10 16.67 -18.44 12.87
C ALA A 10 16.36 -18.11 11.41
N ILE A 11 15.82 -16.93 11.17
CA ILE A 11 15.57 -16.36 9.85
C ILE A 11 16.50 -15.17 9.66
N PHE A 12 17.16 -15.12 8.51
CA PHE A 12 18.01 -14.02 8.09
C PHE A 12 17.36 -13.29 6.92
N LEU A 13 17.11 -12.00 7.10
CA LEU A 13 16.79 -11.07 6.02
C LEU A 13 18.05 -10.28 5.73
N VAL A 14 18.65 -10.51 4.56
CA VAL A 14 19.89 -9.87 4.13
C VAL A 14 19.54 -8.85 3.06
N TYR A 15 19.99 -7.61 3.25
CA TYR A 15 19.92 -6.56 2.26
C TYR A 15 21.25 -5.83 2.21
N VAL A 16 22.02 -6.08 1.15
CA VAL A 16 23.38 -5.54 0.98
C VAL A 16 24.22 -5.80 2.25
N ASP A 17 24.51 -4.76 3.04
CA ASP A 17 25.33 -4.83 4.25
C ASP A 17 24.50 -5.02 5.54
N ASP A 18 23.17 -4.85 5.46
CA ASP A 18 22.26 -4.97 6.60
C ASP A 18 21.71 -6.41 6.71
N ILE A 19 21.73 -6.97 7.93
CA ILE A 19 21.19 -8.29 8.23
C ILE A 19 20.23 -8.17 9.42
N LEU A 20 18.95 -8.44 9.19
CA LEU A 20 18.00 -8.71 10.27
C LEU A 20 18.02 -10.19 10.63
N VAL A 21 18.17 -10.47 11.92
CA VAL A 21 18.12 -11.82 12.49
C VAL A 21 16.84 -11.92 13.30
N LEU A 22 15.97 -12.87 12.93
CA LEU A 22 14.76 -13.22 13.65
C LEU A 22 14.92 -14.63 14.22
N ALA A 23 14.54 -14.84 15.47
CA ALA A 23 14.54 -16.14 16.11
C ALA A 23 13.33 -16.23 17.06
N PRO A 24 12.76 -17.43 17.29
CA PRO A 24 11.70 -17.57 18.28
C PRO A 24 12.23 -17.31 19.69
N PRO A 25 11.34 -17.07 20.67
CA PRO A 25 11.73 -16.96 22.07
C PRO A 25 12.59 -18.16 22.52
N GLY A 26 13.75 -17.88 23.12
CA GLY A 26 14.71 -18.92 23.52
C GLY A 26 15.54 -19.54 22.38
N GLY A 27 15.33 -19.15 21.12
CA GLY A 27 15.96 -19.72 19.91
C GLY A 27 17.46 -19.40 19.71
N GLY A 28 18.16 -18.94 20.74
CA GLY A 28 19.62 -18.74 20.71
C GLY A 28 20.10 -17.61 19.80
N ILE A 29 19.33 -16.52 19.66
CA ILE A 29 19.66 -15.37 18.78
C ILE A 29 21.09 -14.85 18.99
N GLU A 30 21.55 -14.79 20.23
CA GLU A 30 22.91 -14.34 20.58
C GLU A 30 24.00 -15.29 20.08
N ALA A 31 23.76 -16.61 20.14
CA ALA A 31 24.68 -17.59 19.57
C ALA A 31 24.73 -17.49 18.04
N VAL A 32 23.59 -17.27 17.40
CA VAL A 32 23.49 -17.07 15.95
C VAL A 32 24.25 -15.81 15.51
N LYS A 33 24.06 -14.69 16.21
CA LYS A 33 24.81 -13.45 15.96
C LYS A 33 26.31 -13.63 16.15
N LYS A 34 26.73 -14.32 17.21
CA LYS A 34 28.14 -14.62 17.48
C LYS A 34 28.77 -15.46 16.35
N GLU A 35 28.06 -16.46 15.84
CA GLU A 35 28.51 -17.27 14.71
C GLU A 35 28.63 -16.42 13.43
N LEU A 36 27.66 -15.52 13.16
CA LEU A 36 27.73 -14.59 12.03
C LEU A 36 28.94 -13.65 12.13
N LEU A 37 29.15 -13.02 13.29
CA LEU A 37 30.25 -12.07 13.51
C LEU A 37 31.64 -12.75 13.53
N ALA A 38 31.69 -14.07 13.72
CA ALA A 38 32.92 -14.84 13.55
C ALA A 38 33.27 -15.06 12.07
N LEU A 39 32.27 -15.09 11.19
CA LEU A 39 32.44 -15.29 9.74
C LEU A 39 32.59 -13.98 8.97
N PHE A 40 31.88 -12.93 9.40
CA PHE A 40 31.80 -11.65 8.72
C PHE A 40 32.18 -10.50 9.66
N LYS A 41 32.92 -9.52 9.14
CA LYS A 41 33.15 -8.27 9.86
C LYS A 41 31.83 -7.50 9.94
N GLY A 42 31.37 -7.23 11.16
CA GLY A 42 30.14 -6.50 11.41
C GLY A 42 30.05 -6.05 12.86
N THR A 43 28.98 -5.32 13.18
CA THR A 43 28.66 -4.89 14.55
C THR A 43 27.22 -5.28 14.85
N ASP A 44 26.94 -5.83 16.02
CA ASP A 44 25.57 -6.01 16.48
C ASP A 44 25.01 -4.66 16.93
N LEU A 45 23.94 -4.22 16.27
CA LEU A 45 23.24 -2.97 16.59
C LEU A 45 22.15 -3.15 17.67
N GLY A 46 22.07 -4.35 18.26
CA GLY A 46 21.09 -4.69 19.27
C GLY A 46 19.72 -5.00 18.67
N PRO A 47 18.62 -4.78 19.43
CA PRO A 47 17.27 -4.93 18.91
C PRO A 47 17.03 -4.06 17.67
N ALA A 48 16.39 -4.65 16.65
CA ALA A 48 16.09 -3.95 15.41
C ALA A 48 15.16 -2.76 15.67
N HIS A 49 15.68 -1.56 15.41
CA HIS A 49 15.00 -0.28 15.58
C HIS A 49 14.96 0.53 14.28
N HIS A 50 15.82 0.21 13.30
CA HIS A 50 15.76 0.70 11.92
C HIS A 50 16.18 -0.39 10.94
N CYS A 51 15.60 -0.40 9.74
CA CYS A 51 16.02 -1.21 8.60
C CYS A 51 15.62 -0.51 7.30
N LEU A 52 16.53 -0.37 6.33
CA LEU A 52 16.25 0.26 5.02
C LEU A 52 15.58 1.64 5.11
N GLY A 53 16.01 2.48 6.06
CA GLY A 53 15.40 3.80 6.26
C GLY A 53 13.99 3.80 6.88
N ILE A 54 13.51 2.63 7.33
CA ILE A 54 12.24 2.45 8.04
C ILE A 54 12.53 2.28 9.53
N ARG A 55 11.86 3.08 10.36
CA ARG A 55 11.92 2.95 11.83
C ARG A 55 10.99 1.83 12.28
N ILE A 56 11.48 1.00 13.19
CA ILE A 56 10.74 -0.11 13.79
C ILE A 56 10.53 0.23 15.27
N VAL A 57 9.28 0.31 15.69
CA VAL A 57 8.89 0.56 17.08
C VAL A 57 8.15 -0.67 17.60
N ARG A 58 8.58 -1.19 18.74
CA ARG A 58 7.92 -2.31 19.42
C ARG A 58 7.31 -1.81 20.72
N ASP A 59 6.06 -2.17 20.96
CA ASP A 59 5.37 -1.93 22.22
C ASP A 59 4.95 -3.28 22.79
N ASP A 60 5.74 -3.79 23.75
CA ASP A 60 5.51 -5.10 24.36
C ASP A 60 4.27 -5.12 25.26
N VAL A 61 3.83 -3.96 25.77
CA VAL A 61 2.62 -3.84 26.61
C VAL A 61 1.38 -3.91 25.73
N ALA A 62 1.37 -3.17 24.62
CA ALA A 62 0.29 -3.21 23.64
C ALA A 62 0.35 -4.45 22.74
N GLY A 63 1.48 -5.17 22.70
CA GLY A 63 1.71 -6.29 21.79
C GLY A 63 1.74 -5.86 20.33
N THR A 64 2.34 -4.70 20.01
CA THR A 64 2.35 -4.13 18.65
C THR A 64 3.75 -3.90 18.10
N ILE A 65 3.86 -3.97 16.78
CA ILE A 65 5.02 -3.51 16.02
C ILE A 65 4.53 -2.45 15.05
N SER A 66 5.18 -1.28 15.05
CA SER A 66 4.86 -0.18 14.13
C SER A 66 6.06 0.16 13.25
N LEU A 67 5.79 0.39 11.97
CA LEU A 67 6.76 0.81 10.97
C LEU A 67 6.43 2.24 10.51
N ASP A 68 7.43 3.10 10.48
CA ASP A 68 7.24 4.46 9.98
C ASP A 68 8.49 5.03 9.28
N GLN A 69 8.25 6.05 8.47
CA GLN A 69 9.26 6.79 7.70
C GLN A 69 9.14 8.30 7.97
N GLU A 70 8.78 8.69 9.20
CA GLU A 70 8.48 10.08 9.57
C GLU A 70 9.64 11.02 9.23
N ARG A 71 10.86 10.65 9.62
CA ARG A 71 12.07 11.42 9.30
C ARG A 71 12.26 11.61 7.78
N TYR A 72 12.06 10.55 7.00
CA TYR A 72 12.17 10.65 5.54
C TYR A 72 11.08 11.55 4.95
N ALA A 73 9.85 11.46 5.46
CA ALA A 73 8.76 12.34 5.05
C ALA A 73 9.10 13.82 5.31
N GLU A 74 9.67 14.15 6.46
CA GLU A 74 10.12 15.51 6.80
C GLU A 74 11.27 15.99 5.91
N GLU A 75 12.26 15.14 5.63
CA GLU A 75 13.35 15.43 4.71
C GLU A 75 12.84 15.71 3.28
N VAL A 76 11.86 14.94 2.81
CA VAL A 76 11.19 15.17 1.52
C VAL A 76 10.45 16.50 1.50
N LEU A 77 9.70 16.83 2.57
CA LEU A 77 9.01 18.12 2.69
C LEU A 77 10.00 19.29 2.67
N ALA A 78 11.12 19.18 3.40
CA ALA A 78 12.15 20.22 3.41
C ALA A 78 12.80 20.40 2.03
N ARG A 79 13.14 19.29 1.37
CA ARG A 79 13.76 19.27 0.04
C ARG A 79 12.95 20.02 -1.01
N PHE A 80 11.63 19.91 -0.96
CA PHE A 80 10.73 20.54 -1.94
C PHE A 80 10.05 21.83 -1.43
N GLY A 81 10.50 22.37 -0.28
CA GLY A 81 9.97 23.62 0.27
C GLY A 81 8.54 23.52 0.80
N MET A 82 8.09 22.32 1.17
CA MET A 82 6.71 22.01 1.58
C MET A 82 6.53 21.91 3.11
N SER A 83 7.59 22.09 3.91
CA SER A 83 7.52 21.96 5.38
C SER A 83 6.52 22.93 6.04
N LYS A 84 6.30 24.10 5.45
CA LYS A 84 5.35 25.12 5.96
C LYS A 84 4.03 25.16 5.18
N SER A 85 3.79 24.21 4.30
CA SER A 85 2.55 24.16 3.52
C SER A 85 1.35 23.85 4.41
N ASP A 86 0.15 24.30 4.02
CA ASP A 86 -1.08 23.93 4.72
C ASP A 86 -1.42 22.46 4.45
N PRO A 87 -1.77 21.68 5.48
CA PRO A 87 -2.06 20.27 5.30
C PRO A 87 -3.38 20.09 4.54
N VAL A 88 -3.51 18.97 3.84
CA VAL A 88 -4.81 18.53 3.31
C VAL A 88 -5.14 17.15 3.85
N LYS A 89 -6.42 16.78 3.80
CA LYS A 89 -6.93 15.54 4.41
C LYS A 89 -6.87 14.30 3.50
N THR A 90 -6.63 14.48 2.21
CA THR A 90 -6.56 13.40 1.22
C THR A 90 -5.43 13.64 0.21
N PRO A 91 -4.76 12.59 -0.30
CA PRO A 91 -3.63 12.73 -1.20
C PRO A 91 -4.01 13.31 -2.57
N LEU A 92 -5.17 12.93 -3.11
CA LEU A 92 -5.71 13.44 -4.38
C LEU A 92 -7.13 14.00 -4.18
N CYS A 93 -7.58 14.89 -5.08
CA CYS A 93 -8.99 15.31 -5.11
C CYS A 93 -9.77 14.45 -6.11
N SER A 94 -10.84 13.81 -5.64
CA SER A 94 -11.73 12.96 -6.43
C SER A 94 -12.45 13.69 -7.57
N LYS A 95 -12.63 15.01 -7.44
CA LYS A 95 -13.35 15.86 -8.40
C LYS A 95 -12.49 16.37 -9.56
N LYS A 96 -11.17 16.27 -9.48
CA LYS A 96 -10.23 16.79 -10.48
C LYS A 96 -9.35 15.66 -11.02
N PRO A 97 -9.89 14.81 -11.90
CA PRO A 97 -9.10 13.75 -12.53
C PRO A 97 -8.05 14.34 -13.47
N LEU A 98 -6.85 13.77 -13.44
CA LEU A 98 -5.73 14.15 -14.29
C LEU A 98 -5.85 13.51 -15.68
N ARG A 99 -5.27 14.15 -16.70
CA ARG A 99 -5.27 13.71 -18.10
C ARG A 99 -3.90 13.90 -18.74
N LYS A 100 -3.64 13.22 -19.86
CA LYS A 100 -2.45 13.54 -20.66
C LYS A 100 -2.47 15.00 -21.12
N ALA A 101 -1.26 15.53 -21.24
CA ALA A 101 -1.04 16.89 -21.67
C ALA A 101 -1.47 17.09 -23.13
N THR A 102 -2.09 18.22 -23.44
CA THR A 102 -2.39 18.72 -24.79
C THR A 102 -1.39 19.80 -25.19
N GLU A 103 -1.42 20.27 -26.44
CA GLU A 103 -0.48 21.29 -26.93
C GLU A 103 -0.57 22.60 -26.12
N ASP A 104 -1.76 22.96 -25.64
CA ASP A 104 -2.01 24.21 -24.91
C ASP A 104 -1.58 24.19 -23.44
N ASP A 105 -1.28 23.02 -22.86
CA ASP A 105 -0.93 22.94 -21.44
C ASP A 105 0.49 23.46 -21.16
N ILE A 106 0.69 24.07 -20.00
CA ILE A 106 2.02 24.51 -19.56
C ILE A 106 2.75 23.31 -18.94
N ARG A 107 3.95 23.01 -19.46
CA ARG A 107 4.80 21.94 -18.91
C ARG A 107 5.54 22.43 -17.68
N CYS A 108 5.65 21.54 -16.69
CA CYS A 108 6.50 21.79 -15.53
C CYS A 108 7.90 21.21 -15.75
N ASP A 109 8.82 21.47 -14.82
CA ASP A 109 10.13 20.83 -14.84
C ASP A 109 10.01 19.32 -14.60
N ILE A 110 10.30 18.53 -15.64
CA ILE A 110 10.22 17.07 -15.63
C ILE A 110 11.11 16.44 -14.55
N ARG A 111 12.30 17.00 -14.28
CA ARG A 111 13.25 16.44 -13.30
C ARG A 111 12.74 16.65 -11.89
N ILE A 112 12.20 17.84 -11.61
CA ILE A 112 11.58 18.12 -10.31
C ILE A 112 10.36 17.22 -10.11
N TYR A 113 9.51 17.08 -11.12
CA TYR A 113 8.33 16.21 -11.05
C TYR A 113 8.72 14.75 -10.75
N GLN A 114 9.64 14.19 -11.52
CA GLN A 114 10.13 12.82 -11.32
C GLN A 114 10.77 12.63 -9.94
N ALA A 115 11.52 13.63 -9.44
CA ALA A 115 12.11 13.58 -8.11
C ALA A 115 11.04 13.55 -7.01
N VAL A 116 9.98 14.37 -7.13
CA VAL A 116 8.85 14.34 -6.18
C VAL A 116 8.16 12.98 -6.22
N VAL A 117 7.77 12.50 -7.41
CA VAL A 117 7.07 11.21 -7.56
C VAL A 117 7.93 10.04 -7.05
N GLY A 118 9.24 10.05 -7.29
CA GLY A 118 10.16 9.04 -6.78
C GLY A 118 10.24 9.01 -5.26
N CYS A 119 10.31 10.18 -4.60
CA CYS A 119 10.27 10.27 -3.14
C CYS A 119 8.93 9.76 -2.57
N LEU A 120 7.82 10.12 -3.21
CA LEU A 120 6.49 9.64 -2.83
C LEU A 120 6.37 8.12 -3.00
N ALA A 121 6.94 7.57 -4.07
CA ALA A 121 6.93 6.13 -4.34
C ALA A 121 7.65 5.32 -3.26
N TYR A 122 8.77 5.82 -2.75
CA TYR A 122 9.49 5.14 -1.68
C TYR A 122 8.70 5.12 -0.36
N LEU A 123 8.02 6.23 0.00
CA LEU A 123 7.07 6.23 1.12
C LEU A 123 5.94 5.22 0.90
N ALA A 124 5.35 5.22 -0.32
CA ALA A 124 4.23 4.36 -0.66
C ALA A 124 4.58 2.86 -0.66
N GLN A 125 5.85 2.53 -0.94
CA GLN A 125 6.36 1.16 -0.93
C GLN A 125 6.81 0.69 0.45
N GLY A 126 7.27 1.61 1.31
CA GLY A 126 7.77 1.28 2.65
C GLY A 126 6.64 1.16 3.67
N THR A 127 6.03 2.28 4.04
CA THR A 127 5.10 2.34 5.19
C THR A 127 3.80 3.11 4.94
N ARG A 128 3.58 3.61 3.72
CA ARG A 128 2.42 4.45 3.37
C ARG A 128 1.57 3.86 2.23
N PRO A 129 0.96 2.68 2.43
CA PRO A 129 0.10 2.06 1.40
C PRO A 129 -1.06 2.97 0.98
N ASP A 130 -1.49 3.90 1.84
CA ASP A 130 -2.49 4.94 1.57
C ASP A 130 -2.09 5.94 0.46
N LEU A 131 -0.80 5.98 0.08
CA LEU A 131 -0.31 6.78 -1.04
C LEU A 131 -0.27 6.03 -2.38
N ALA A 132 -0.50 4.72 -2.39
CA ALA A 132 -0.25 3.86 -3.54
C ALA A 132 -1.02 4.30 -4.80
N PHE A 133 -2.31 4.62 -4.67
CA PHE A 133 -3.12 5.12 -5.80
C PHE A 133 -2.63 6.48 -6.31
N ALA A 134 -2.24 7.37 -5.40
CA ALA A 134 -1.77 8.70 -5.77
C ALA A 134 -0.46 8.64 -6.55
N VAL A 135 0.50 7.83 -6.07
CA VAL A 135 1.77 7.60 -6.75
C VAL A 135 1.56 6.93 -8.10
N SER A 136 0.73 5.89 -8.17
CA SER A 136 0.40 5.20 -9.43
C SER A 136 -0.17 6.16 -10.46
N THR A 137 -1.09 7.04 -10.04
CA THR A 137 -1.71 8.05 -10.90
C THR A 137 -0.68 9.08 -11.39
N LEU A 138 0.13 9.64 -10.50
CA LEU A 138 1.15 10.64 -10.85
C LEU A 138 2.25 10.05 -11.74
N GLY A 139 2.63 8.79 -11.51
CA GLY A 139 3.65 8.10 -12.28
C GLY A 139 3.37 8.05 -13.79
N LYS A 140 2.09 8.03 -14.18
CA LYS A 140 1.65 8.02 -15.60
C LYS A 140 2.16 9.21 -16.41
N PHE A 141 2.39 10.34 -15.76
CA PHE A 141 2.74 11.59 -16.42
C PHE A 141 4.23 11.92 -16.35
N SER A 142 5.06 10.98 -15.87
CA SER A 142 6.49 11.21 -15.62
C SER A 142 7.31 11.58 -16.87
N SER A 143 6.81 11.28 -18.07
CA SER A 143 7.48 11.59 -19.33
C SER A 143 7.11 12.96 -19.93
N ASP A 144 5.92 13.49 -19.61
CA ASP A 144 5.44 14.80 -20.10
C ASP A 144 4.50 15.45 -19.06
N PRO A 145 5.06 15.93 -17.92
CA PRO A 145 4.25 16.47 -16.84
C PRO A 145 3.88 17.95 -17.06
N THR A 146 2.64 18.32 -16.74
CA THR A 146 2.11 19.69 -16.79
C THR A 146 2.18 20.34 -15.41
N GLU A 147 1.93 21.65 -15.35
CA GLU A 147 1.74 22.36 -14.08
C GLU A 147 0.56 21.78 -13.27
N GLU A 148 -0.50 21.28 -13.90
CA GLU A 148 -1.59 20.59 -13.19
C GLU A 148 -1.11 19.30 -12.51
N HIS A 149 -0.23 18.53 -13.17
CA HIS A 149 0.39 17.35 -12.57
C HIS A 149 1.27 17.74 -11.38
N MET A 150 2.05 18.81 -11.50
CA MET A 150 2.87 19.32 -10.40
C MET A 150 2.02 19.81 -9.21
N ILE A 151 0.89 20.48 -9.47
CA ILE A 151 -0.06 20.88 -8.43
C ILE A 151 -0.60 19.65 -7.68
N ALA A 152 -0.95 18.59 -8.40
CA ALA A 152 -1.40 17.33 -7.79
C ALA A 152 -0.28 16.66 -6.97
N ALA A 153 0.97 16.64 -7.46
CA ALA A 153 2.11 16.13 -6.72
C ALA A 153 2.37 16.93 -5.43
N LYS A 154 2.31 18.26 -5.49
CA LYS A 154 2.39 19.14 -4.31
C LYS A 154 1.23 18.93 -3.34
N ARG A 155 0.03 18.60 -3.81
CA ARG A 155 -1.09 18.22 -2.93
C ARG A 155 -0.75 16.96 -2.12
N VAL A 156 -0.12 15.95 -2.71
CA VAL A 156 0.31 14.76 -1.96
C VAL A 156 1.35 15.13 -0.90
N LEU A 157 2.27 16.05 -1.20
CA LEU A 157 3.20 16.59 -0.19
C LEU A 157 2.46 17.32 0.95
N ARG A 158 1.43 18.11 0.65
CA ARG A 158 0.56 18.73 1.69
C ARG A 158 -0.13 17.67 2.56
N TYR A 159 -0.57 16.56 1.97
CA TYR A 159 -1.15 15.45 2.71
C TYR A 159 -0.12 14.78 3.64
N ILE A 160 1.10 14.56 3.15
CA ILE A 160 2.21 14.04 3.96
C ILE A 160 2.55 15.00 5.10
N ARG A 161 2.55 16.32 4.87
CA ARG A 161 2.74 17.31 5.94
C ARG A 161 1.72 17.13 7.06
N GLY A 162 0.47 16.84 6.73
CA GLY A 162 -0.57 16.58 7.73
C GLY A 162 -0.50 15.20 8.40
N THR A 163 0.35 14.30 7.90
CA THR A 163 0.39 12.87 8.28
C THR A 163 1.82 12.31 8.34
N SER A 164 2.82 13.15 8.66
CA SER A 164 4.24 12.73 8.63
C SER A 164 4.52 11.62 9.63
N GLY A 165 3.90 11.69 10.81
CA GLY A 165 3.97 10.67 11.86
C GLY A 165 3.05 9.46 11.63
N ALA A 166 2.51 9.26 10.43
CA ALA A 166 1.70 8.09 10.14
C ALA A 166 2.52 6.80 10.26
N LYS A 167 1.92 5.78 10.89
CA LYS A 167 2.59 4.50 11.15
C LYS A 167 1.74 3.34 10.62
N LEU A 168 2.42 2.34 10.08
CA LEU A 168 1.85 1.05 9.72
C LEU A 168 2.03 0.11 10.90
N THR A 169 0.94 -0.27 11.57
CA THR A 169 0.96 -1.02 12.83
C THR A 169 0.40 -2.43 12.66
N PHE A 170 1.07 -3.39 13.31
CA PHE A 170 0.76 -4.81 13.35
C PHE A 170 0.55 -5.25 14.81
N GLY A 171 -0.33 -6.24 15.03
CA GLY A 171 -0.57 -6.86 16.34
C GLY A 171 -1.69 -6.19 17.14
N GLY A 172 -1.55 -6.17 18.47
CA GLY A 172 -2.55 -5.64 19.38
C GLY A 172 -3.74 -6.58 19.57
N SER A 173 -4.94 -6.12 19.19
CA SER A 173 -6.16 -6.95 19.29
C SER A 173 -6.31 -7.96 18.15
N LYS A 174 -5.47 -7.87 17.12
CA LYS A 174 -5.49 -8.74 15.93
C LYS A 174 -4.56 -9.93 16.09
N GLY A 175 -5.01 -11.10 15.66
CA GLY A 175 -4.22 -12.33 15.77
C GLY A 175 -2.98 -12.29 14.85
N GLU A 176 -1.86 -12.87 15.31
CA GLU A 176 -0.60 -12.93 14.54
C GLU A 176 -0.71 -13.72 13.22
N ASP A 177 -1.76 -14.52 13.08
CA ASP A 177 -2.08 -15.38 11.93
C ASP A 177 -3.26 -14.87 11.11
N GLU A 178 -3.89 -13.79 11.54
CA GLU A 178 -5.06 -13.23 10.90
C GLU A 178 -4.63 -12.53 9.60
N VAL A 179 -4.98 -13.13 8.46
CA VAL A 179 -4.69 -12.60 7.13
C VAL A 179 -5.98 -12.33 6.38
N GLU A 180 -6.15 -11.11 5.90
CA GLU A 180 -7.31 -10.68 5.12
C GLU A 180 -6.85 -10.06 3.80
N GLY A 181 -7.35 -10.57 2.69
CA GLY A 181 -7.13 -10.01 1.36
C GLY A 181 -8.33 -9.20 0.88
N TYR A 182 -8.09 -8.13 0.15
CA TYR A 182 -9.11 -7.30 -0.48
C TYR A 182 -8.71 -6.97 -1.90
N VAL A 183 -9.68 -6.94 -2.81
CA VAL A 183 -9.48 -6.60 -4.22
C VAL A 183 -10.63 -5.74 -4.72
N ASP A 184 -10.32 -4.83 -5.64
CA ASP A 184 -11.26 -3.94 -6.32
C ASP A 184 -10.76 -3.62 -7.74
N ALA A 185 -11.68 -3.24 -8.63
CA ALA A 185 -11.34 -2.69 -9.93
C ALA A 185 -12.23 -1.50 -10.32
N ASP A 186 -11.61 -0.35 -10.62
CA ASP A 186 -12.33 0.78 -11.23
C ASP A 186 -12.32 0.64 -12.77
N TRP A 187 -13.48 0.27 -13.33
CA TRP A 187 -13.63 -0.04 -14.74
C TRP A 187 -13.50 1.20 -15.63
N ALA A 188 -12.56 1.12 -16.60
CA ALA A 188 -12.27 2.21 -17.52
C ALA A 188 -11.99 3.56 -16.81
N ALA A 189 -11.35 3.48 -15.63
CA ALA A 189 -10.99 4.62 -14.80
C ALA A 189 -10.03 5.60 -15.50
N ASP A 190 -9.11 5.08 -16.31
CA ASP A 190 -8.19 5.94 -17.05
C ASP A 190 -8.89 6.64 -18.22
N ARG A 191 -8.89 7.97 -18.20
CA ARG A 191 -9.58 8.78 -19.22
C ARG A 191 -8.85 8.81 -20.55
N ASP A 192 -7.54 8.56 -20.57
CA ASP A 192 -6.72 8.69 -21.77
C ASP A 192 -6.80 7.44 -22.66
N ASP A 193 -6.93 6.25 -22.07
CA ASP A 193 -6.99 4.99 -22.84
C ASP A 193 -8.07 4.01 -22.40
N ARG A 194 -8.97 4.41 -21.47
CA ARG A 194 -10.11 3.62 -21.00
C ARG A 194 -9.72 2.29 -20.36
N ARG A 195 -8.46 2.13 -19.92
CA ARG A 195 -8.04 0.96 -19.15
C ARG A 195 -8.46 1.11 -17.69
N SER A 196 -8.82 -0.02 -17.09
CA SER A 196 -9.24 -0.09 -15.69
C SER A 196 -8.06 0.02 -14.72
N MET A 197 -8.34 0.38 -13.48
CA MET A 197 -7.37 0.35 -12.38
C MET A 197 -7.70 -0.81 -11.44
N SER A 198 -6.75 -1.72 -11.23
CA SER A 198 -6.85 -2.79 -10.24
C SER A 198 -6.17 -2.37 -8.94
N GLY A 199 -6.86 -2.59 -7.83
CA GLY A 199 -6.38 -2.35 -6.48
C GLY A 199 -6.43 -3.62 -5.67
N PHE A 200 -5.43 -3.86 -4.83
CA PHE A 200 -5.48 -4.92 -3.84
C PHE A 200 -4.71 -4.53 -2.58
N VAL A 201 -5.08 -5.13 -1.46
CA VAL A 201 -4.35 -5.06 -0.20
C VAL A 201 -4.55 -6.34 0.59
N PHE A 202 -3.46 -6.88 1.12
CA PHE A 202 -3.41 -7.98 2.06
C PHE A 202 -2.89 -7.46 3.39
N THR A 203 -3.64 -7.72 4.45
CA THR A 203 -3.24 -7.42 5.82
C THR A 203 -2.84 -8.70 6.54
N MET A 204 -1.92 -8.59 7.49
CA MET A 204 -1.56 -9.64 8.43
C MET A 204 -1.45 -9.00 9.81
N ALA A 205 -2.07 -9.59 10.83
CA ALA A 205 -2.13 -8.99 12.18
C ALA A 205 -2.60 -7.52 12.16
N GLY A 206 -3.58 -7.20 11.30
CA GLY A 206 -4.18 -5.87 11.19
C GLY A 206 -3.40 -4.83 10.37
N GLY A 207 -2.14 -5.10 9.99
CA GLY A 207 -1.34 -4.19 9.16
C GLY A 207 -1.16 -4.70 7.73
N ALA A 208 -1.15 -3.81 6.75
CA ALA A 208 -0.84 -4.14 5.36
C ALA A 208 0.55 -4.77 5.20
N VAL A 209 0.63 -5.92 4.53
CA VAL A 209 1.89 -6.63 4.22
C VAL A 209 2.15 -6.75 2.71
N SER A 210 1.10 -6.65 1.90
CA SER A 210 1.22 -6.55 0.45
C SER A 210 0.09 -5.71 -0.12
N TRP A 211 0.39 -4.84 -1.07
CA TRP A 211 -0.59 -3.94 -1.68
C TRP A 211 -0.17 -3.51 -3.07
N GLY A 212 -1.13 -3.00 -3.83
CA GLY A 212 -0.84 -2.45 -5.15
C GLY A 212 -1.99 -1.68 -5.76
N SER A 213 -1.64 -0.64 -6.50
CA SER A 213 -2.53 0.10 -7.39
C SER A 213 -1.95 0.07 -8.80
N ARG A 214 -2.57 -0.68 -9.71
CA ARG A 214 -2.00 -0.97 -11.04
C ARG A 214 -3.02 -0.76 -12.13
N LYS A 215 -2.60 -0.06 -13.19
CA LYS A 215 -3.35 0.03 -14.43
C LYS A 215 -3.36 -1.32 -15.14
N GLN A 216 -4.52 -1.78 -15.58
CA GLN A 216 -4.64 -3.02 -16.32
C GLN A 216 -3.96 -2.90 -17.69
N GLY A 217 -3.37 -3.99 -18.17
CA GLY A 217 -2.64 -4.01 -19.45
C GLY A 217 -3.56 -3.92 -20.67
N ALA A 218 -4.79 -4.44 -20.56
CA ALA A 218 -5.81 -4.44 -21.60
C ALA A 218 -7.02 -3.60 -21.18
N VAL A 219 -7.82 -3.17 -22.16
CA VAL A 219 -9.11 -2.51 -21.92
C VAL A 219 -10.14 -3.60 -21.64
N ALA A 220 -10.73 -3.58 -20.46
CA ALA A 220 -11.82 -4.48 -20.11
C ALA A 220 -13.13 -4.00 -20.75
N LEU A 221 -13.95 -4.94 -21.25
CA LEU A 221 -15.21 -4.65 -21.92
C LEU A 221 -16.40 -4.59 -20.94
N SER A 222 -16.20 -4.96 -19.68
CA SER A 222 -17.20 -4.85 -18.61
C SER A 222 -16.55 -4.69 -17.23
N THR A 223 -17.32 -4.21 -16.25
CA THR A 223 -16.90 -4.18 -14.85
C THR A 223 -16.55 -5.57 -14.34
N ALA A 224 -17.37 -6.59 -14.63
CA ALA A 224 -17.11 -7.96 -14.20
C ALA A 224 -15.76 -8.50 -14.71
N GLU A 225 -15.38 -8.15 -15.94
CA GLU A 225 -14.09 -8.51 -16.50
C GLU A 225 -12.93 -7.77 -15.82
N ALA A 226 -13.07 -6.47 -15.56
CA ALA A 226 -12.05 -5.69 -14.86
C ALA A 226 -11.79 -6.23 -13.46
N GLU A 227 -12.85 -6.57 -12.73
CA GLU A 227 -12.79 -7.23 -11.43
C GLU A 227 -12.09 -8.58 -11.50
N TYR A 228 -12.35 -9.34 -12.56
CA TYR A 228 -11.72 -10.64 -12.76
C TYR A 228 -10.21 -10.53 -12.99
N VAL A 229 -9.78 -9.54 -13.78
CA VAL A 229 -8.35 -9.23 -13.95
C VAL A 229 -7.71 -8.84 -12.62
N ALA A 230 -8.39 -8.03 -11.80
CA ALA A 230 -7.93 -7.66 -10.46
C ALA A 230 -7.82 -8.88 -9.54
N ALA A 231 -8.84 -9.76 -9.54
CA ALA A 231 -8.84 -11.02 -8.80
C ALA A 231 -7.66 -11.91 -9.18
N GLY A 232 -7.25 -11.94 -10.45
CA GLY A 232 -6.07 -12.69 -10.90
C GLY A 232 -4.75 -12.09 -10.44
N VAL A 233 -4.68 -10.77 -10.25
CA VAL A 233 -3.54 -10.12 -9.57
C VAL A 233 -3.52 -10.52 -8.10
N ALA A 234 -4.65 -10.40 -7.39
CA ALA A 234 -4.77 -10.74 -5.97
C ALA A 234 -4.46 -12.22 -5.70
N GLY A 235 -4.96 -13.14 -6.52
CA GLY A 235 -4.69 -14.58 -6.36
C GLY A 235 -3.20 -14.92 -6.50
N ARG A 236 -2.47 -14.26 -7.42
CA ARG A 236 -1.00 -14.45 -7.55
C ARG A 236 -0.27 -13.92 -6.33
N GLU A 237 -0.76 -12.81 -5.78
CA GLU A 237 -0.20 -12.23 -4.57
C GLU A 237 -0.42 -13.12 -3.35
N VAL A 238 -1.58 -13.80 -3.24
CA VAL A 238 -1.78 -14.82 -2.21
C VAL A 238 -0.72 -15.92 -2.29
N LEU A 239 -0.46 -16.45 -3.48
CA LEU A 239 0.57 -17.49 -3.64
C LEU A 239 1.96 -16.99 -3.24
N LEU A 240 2.30 -15.74 -3.58
CA LEU A 240 3.55 -15.11 -3.16
C LEU A 240 3.62 -14.97 -1.63
N LEU A 241 2.56 -14.46 -1.02
CA LEU A 241 2.47 -14.25 0.44
C LEU A 241 2.55 -15.58 1.19
N SER A 242 1.77 -16.58 0.79
CA SER A 242 1.82 -17.92 1.37
C SER A 242 3.21 -18.54 1.23
N GLY A 243 3.87 -18.38 0.07
CA GLY A 243 5.25 -18.84 -0.12
C GLY A 243 6.26 -18.11 0.76
N ALA A 244 6.12 -16.80 0.96
CA ALA A 244 6.98 -16.01 1.82
C ALA A 244 6.83 -16.42 3.30
N VAL A 245 5.61 -16.64 3.77
CA VAL A 245 5.35 -17.06 5.15
C VAL A 245 5.77 -18.52 5.38
N ALA A 246 5.55 -19.40 4.39
CA ALA A 246 6.06 -20.78 4.42
C ALA A 246 7.60 -20.83 4.51
N ALA A 247 8.29 -19.94 3.80
CA ALA A 247 9.74 -19.81 3.91
C ALA A 247 10.20 -19.28 5.28
N ALA A 248 9.32 -18.60 6.02
CA ALA A 248 9.48 -18.26 7.44
C ALA A 248 9.07 -19.41 8.39
N ARG A 249 8.83 -20.62 7.85
CA ARG A 249 8.44 -21.84 8.58
C ARG A 249 7.09 -21.74 9.29
N LYS A 250 6.21 -20.91 8.74
CA LYS A 250 4.85 -20.73 9.22
C LYS A 250 3.90 -21.04 8.06
N GLU A 251 2.87 -21.82 8.31
CA GLU A 251 1.87 -22.14 7.29
C GLU A 251 0.63 -21.28 7.52
N LEU A 252 0.25 -20.53 6.48
CA LEU A 252 -1.04 -19.86 6.48
C LEU A 252 -2.10 -20.85 5.99
N GLY A 253 -3.29 -20.77 6.58
CA GLY A 253 -4.46 -21.45 6.03
C GLY A 253 -4.89 -20.86 4.69
N CYS A 254 -6.03 -21.33 4.18
CA CYS A 254 -6.63 -20.74 2.98
C CYS A 254 -6.95 -19.25 3.22
N ILE A 255 -6.30 -18.36 2.47
CA ILE A 255 -6.51 -16.92 2.57
C ILE A 255 -7.79 -16.54 1.84
N THR A 256 -8.65 -15.76 2.51
CA THR A 256 -9.85 -15.20 1.91
C THR A 256 -9.54 -13.88 1.21
N ILE A 257 -9.90 -13.80 -0.08
CA ILE A 257 -9.90 -12.59 -0.89
C ILE A 257 -11.33 -12.04 -0.91
N ASN A 258 -11.49 -10.87 -0.31
CA ASN A 258 -12.74 -10.14 -0.26
C ASN A 258 -12.89 -9.26 -1.52
N CYS A 259 -14.04 -9.38 -2.19
CA CYS A 259 -14.38 -8.64 -3.41
C CYS A 259 -15.83 -8.17 -3.30
N ASP A 260 -16.16 -6.98 -3.81
CA ASP A 260 -17.52 -6.44 -3.78
C ASP A 260 -18.34 -6.79 -5.03
N ASN A 261 -17.74 -7.46 -6.02
CA ASN A 261 -18.44 -7.88 -7.22
C ASN A 261 -18.93 -9.34 -7.12
N GLN A 262 -20.22 -9.50 -6.80
CA GLN A 262 -20.85 -10.83 -6.74
C GLN A 262 -20.77 -11.60 -8.06
N ALA A 263 -20.86 -10.93 -9.22
CA ALA A 263 -20.76 -11.60 -10.51
C ALA A 263 -19.35 -12.20 -10.72
N ALA A 264 -18.30 -11.47 -10.34
CA ALA A 264 -16.93 -11.98 -10.37
C ALA A 264 -16.77 -13.22 -9.46
N ILE A 265 -17.32 -13.17 -8.24
CA ILE A 265 -17.29 -14.29 -7.29
C ILE A 265 -18.02 -15.53 -7.86
N GLN A 266 -19.19 -15.33 -8.46
CA GLN A 266 -19.96 -16.43 -9.06
C GLN A 266 -19.22 -17.08 -10.24
N LEU A 267 -18.50 -16.30 -11.05
CA LEU A 267 -17.68 -16.82 -12.15
C LEU A 267 -16.53 -17.70 -11.66
N VAL A 268 -15.95 -17.38 -10.51
CA VAL A 268 -14.93 -18.23 -9.85
C VAL A 268 -15.55 -19.52 -9.32
N LYS A 269 -16.71 -19.43 -8.65
CA LYS A 269 -17.35 -20.58 -7.97
C LYS A 269 -18.06 -21.56 -8.91
N ASN A 270 -18.58 -21.12 -10.06
CA ASN A 270 -19.43 -21.95 -10.92
C ASN A 270 -18.76 -22.36 -12.23
N PRO A 271 -18.46 -23.65 -12.45
CA PRO A 271 -17.83 -24.15 -13.67
C PRO A 271 -18.61 -23.86 -14.96
N ASN A 272 -19.95 -23.86 -14.87
CA ASN A 272 -20.87 -23.77 -16.01
C ASN A 272 -21.38 -22.35 -16.31
N SER A 273 -20.88 -21.34 -15.60
CA SER A 273 -21.30 -19.92 -15.76
C SER A 273 -20.65 -19.21 -16.96
N HIS A 274 -20.12 -19.97 -17.91
CA HIS A 274 -19.44 -19.47 -19.11
C HIS A 274 -20.43 -18.76 -20.04
N HIS A 275 -20.25 -17.46 -20.20
CA HIS A 275 -20.83 -16.69 -21.29
C HIS A 275 -19.78 -16.45 -22.37
N ASP A 276 -20.18 -16.46 -23.65
CA ASP A 276 -19.29 -16.19 -24.81
C ASP A 276 -18.49 -14.87 -24.73
N ARG A 277 -18.86 -13.98 -23.81
CA ARG A 277 -18.27 -12.65 -23.58
C ARG A 277 -16.99 -12.65 -22.73
N SER A 278 -16.49 -13.79 -22.23
CA SER A 278 -15.31 -13.85 -21.35
C SER A 278 -14.07 -14.50 -21.98
N LYS A 279 -14.11 -14.88 -23.27
CA LYS A 279 -13.04 -15.64 -23.95
C LYS A 279 -11.67 -14.94 -23.96
N HIS A 280 -11.63 -13.62 -23.89
CA HIS A 280 -10.37 -12.85 -23.88
C HIS A 280 -9.70 -12.76 -22.50
N VAL A 281 -10.38 -13.21 -21.43
CA VAL A 281 -9.82 -13.37 -20.07
C VAL A 281 -9.81 -14.83 -19.61
N ASP A 282 -10.05 -15.76 -20.54
CA ASP A 282 -10.27 -17.19 -20.28
C ASP A 282 -9.12 -17.86 -19.52
N ILE A 283 -7.87 -17.48 -19.84
CA ILE A 283 -6.68 -18.03 -19.15
C ILE A 283 -6.66 -17.63 -17.67
N VAL A 284 -6.93 -16.35 -17.38
CA VAL A 284 -7.00 -15.85 -15.99
C VAL A 284 -8.16 -16.54 -15.28
N HIS A 285 -9.27 -16.75 -15.99
CA HIS A 285 -10.45 -17.43 -15.49
C HIS A 285 -10.21 -18.87 -15.06
N HIS A 286 -9.67 -19.67 -15.96
CA HIS A 286 -9.30 -21.04 -15.65
C HIS A 286 -8.29 -21.09 -14.49
N TRP A 287 -7.26 -20.24 -14.51
CA TRP A 287 -6.24 -20.24 -13.48
C TRP A 287 -6.78 -19.91 -12.07
N ILE A 288 -7.58 -18.84 -11.92
CA ILE A 288 -8.14 -18.47 -10.60
C ILE A 288 -9.03 -19.59 -10.08
N ARG A 289 -9.87 -20.16 -10.95
CA ARG A 289 -10.79 -21.24 -10.59
C ARG A 289 -10.03 -22.47 -10.14
N ASP A 290 -9.06 -22.93 -10.91
CA ASP A 290 -8.30 -24.15 -10.60
C ASP A 290 -7.60 -23.99 -9.24
N LYS A 291 -6.97 -22.83 -9.00
CA LYS A 291 -6.32 -22.52 -7.72
C LYS A 291 -7.31 -22.41 -6.55
N ALA A 292 -8.49 -21.84 -6.77
CA ALA A 292 -9.53 -21.78 -5.75
C ALA A 292 -10.09 -23.17 -5.42
N GLN A 293 -10.26 -24.06 -6.40
CA GLN A 293 -10.71 -25.44 -6.21
C GLN A 293 -9.67 -26.31 -5.51
N GLU A 294 -8.38 -26.06 -5.77
CA GLU A 294 -7.26 -26.66 -5.02
C GLU A 294 -7.18 -26.16 -3.56
N GLY A 295 -7.98 -25.14 -3.19
CA GLY A 295 -7.99 -24.58 -1.85
C GLY A 295 -6.85 -23.58 -1.57
N ALA A 296 -6.18 -23.06 -2.60
CA ALA A 296 -5.09 -22.10 -2.44
C ALA A 296 -5.57 -20.74 -1.88
N PHE A 297 -6.80 -20.35 -2.22
CA PHE A 297 -7.49 -19.18 -1.70
C PHE A 297 -9.01 -19.32 -1.88
N ALA A 298 -9.77 -18.52 -1.14
CA ALA A 298 -11.22 -18.44 -1.26
C ALA A 298 -11.67 -17.01 -1.61
N PHE A 299 -12.81 -16.88 -2.28
CA PHE A 299 -13.45 -15.59 -2.52
C PHE A 299 -14.70 -15.40 -1.68
N GLN A 300 -14.79 -14.24 -1.04
CA GLN A 300 -15.93 -13.82 -0.25
C GLN A 300 -16.43 -12.43 -0.68
N TYR A 301 -17.74 -12.23 -0.56
CA TYR A 301 -18.33 -10.92 -0.81
C TYR A 301 -18.10 -10.00 0.38
N VAL A 302 -17.66 -8.77 0.11
CA VAL A 302 -17.63 -7.65 1.06
C VAL A 302 -18.41 -6.48 0.47
N PRO A 303 -19.23 -5.74 1.25
CA PRO A 303 -19.82 -4.50 0.75
C PRO A 303 -18.75 -3.49 0.32
N THR A 304 -18.99 -2.73 -0.76
CA THR A 304 -18.06 -1.71 -1.27
C THR A 304 -17.58 -0.73 -0.20
N ASP A 305 -18.49 -0.26 0.67
CA ASP A 305 -18.14 0.68 1.76
C ASP A 305 -17.19 0.09 2.81
N LEU A 306 -17.05 -1.24 2.86
CA LEU A 306 -16.16 -1.98 3.74
C LEU A 306 -14.95 -2.57 3.00
N ASN A 307 -14.79 -2.27 1.70
CA ASN A 307 -13.68 -2.78 0.90
C ASN A 307 -12.51 -1.79 0.89
N PRO A 308 -11.44 -1.97 1.70
CA PRO A 308 -10.28 -1.09 1.67
C PRO A 308 -9.53 -1.06 0.34
N ALA A 309 -9.76 -2.03 -0.56
CA ALA A 309 -9.17 -2.01 -1.90
C ALA A 309 -9.66 -0.82 -2.75
N ASP A 310 -10.80 -0.20 -2.42
CA ASP A 310 -11.29 1.04 -3.05
C ASP A 310 -10.25 2.17 -3.01
N ALA A 311 -9.47 2.25 -1.93
CA ALA A 311 -8.43 3.28 -1.78
C ALA A 311 -7.27 3.10 -2.77
N PHE A 312 -7.18 1.94 -3.43
CA PHE A 312 -6.15 1.58 -4.38
C PHE A 312 -6.62 1.71 -5.84
N THR A 313 -7.90 1.97 -6.10
CA THR A 313 -8.45 2.09 -7.47
C THR A 313 -8.88 3.50 -7.83
N LYS A 314 -9.26 4.31 -6.84
CA LYS A 314 -9.80 5.66 -7.04
C LYS A 314 -9.45 6.61 -5.90
N ALA A 315 -9.55 7.91 -6.18
CA ALA A 315 -9.41 8.95 -5.16
C ALA A 315 -10.70 9.04 -4.32
N LEU A 316 -10.57 9.01 -3.00
CA LEU A 316 -11.69 8.97 -2.08
C LEU A 316 -11.89 10.29 -1.34
N GLY A 317 -13.11 10.48 -0.80
CA GLY A 317 -13.42 11.55 0.15
C GLY A 317 -12.74 11.32 1.50
N GLN A 318 -12.68 12.36 2.33
CA GLN A 318 -11.94 12.35 3.59
C GLN A 318 -12.33 11.16 4.49
N ILE A 319 -13.63 10.94 4.68
CA ILE A 319 -14.14 9.93 5.62
C ILE A 319 -13.71 8.53 5.17
N LYS A 320 -13.98 8.17 3.91
CA LYS A 320 -13.62 6.86 3.36
C LYS A 320 -12.11 6.65 3.30
N HIS A 321 -11.34 7.66 2.89
CA HIS A 321 -9.87 7.57 2.87
C HIS A 321 -9.30 7.22 4.24
N ARG A 322 -9.78 7.90 5.28
CA ARG A 322 -9.36 7.63 6.66
C ARG A 322 -9.79 6.24 7.12
N GLN A 323 -11.04 5.86 6.90
CA GLN A 323 -11.56 4.54 7.28
C GLN A 323 -10.75 3.41 6.65
N HIS A 324 -10.45 3.49 5.35
CA HIS A 324 -9.67 2.45 4.68
C HIS A 324 -8.20 2.46 5.09
N ALA A 325 -7.59 3.63 5.34
CA ALA A 325 -6.24 3.71 5.90
C ALA A 325 -6.17 3.01 7.28
N GLU A 326 -7.13 3.28 8.16
CA GLU A 326 -7.20 2.63 9.47
C GLU A 326 -7.47 1.12 9.35
N ALA A 327 -8.32 0.69 8.41
CA ALA A 327 -8.62 -0.71 8.15
C ALA A 327 -7.41 -1.54 7.66
N ILE A 328 -6.40 -0.89 7.08
CA ILE A 328 -5.16 -1.53 6.63
C ILE A 328 -3.98 -1.29 7.59
N GLY A 329 -4.27 -0.83 8.81
CA GLY A 329 -3.29 -0.63 9.88
C GLY A 329 -2.48 0.66 9.77
N VAL A 330 -2.88 1.62 8.94
CA VAL A 330 -2.23 2.94 8.86
C VAL A 330 -2.92 3.92 9.82
N ALA A 331 -2.27 4.18 10.95
CA ALA A 331 -2.68 5.22 11.86
C ALA A 331 -2.27 6.60 11.32
N LEU A 332 -3.21 7.32 10.71
CA LEU A 332 -2.99 8.69 10.23
C LEU A 332 -2.95 9.63 11.45
N ALA A 333 -1.75 9.94 11.95
CA ALA A 333 -1.56 10.94 13.00
C ALA A 333 -2.01 12.32 12.50
N LEU A 334 -3.26 12.71 12.78
CA LEU A 334 -3.78 14.04 12.48
C LEU A 334 -3.32 15.00 13.59
N GLY A 335 -2.12 15.53 13.40
CA GLY A 335 -1.54 16.52 14.30
C GLY A 335 -0.08 16.73 13.95
N ALA A 336 0.28 17.94 13.52
CA ALA A 336 1.68 18.31 13.42
C ALA A 336 2.30 18.18 14.82
N TRP A 337 3.34 17.37 14.97
CA TRP A 337 4.27 17.58 16.06
C TRP A 337 4.94 18.92 15.79
N ILE A 338 4.64 19.92 16.61
CA ILE A 338 5.33 21.21 16.58
C ILE A 338 6.58 21.03 17.43
N PRO A 339 7.80 21.20 16.88
CA PRO A 339 8.98 21.30 17.71
C PRO A 339 8.86 22.56 18.57
N GLY A 340 8.50 22.40 19.85
CA GLY A 340 8.65 23.41 20.89
C GLY A 340 7.60 24.53 20.98
N SER A 341 6.30 24.24 21.15
CA SER A 341 5.37 25.27 21.62
C SER A 341 4.29 24.75 22.57
N GLU A 342 4.45 25.07 23.85
CA GLU A 342 3.34 25.67 24.59
C GLU A 342 2.89 26.93 23.83
N GLY A 343 1.59 27.06 23.59
CA GLY A 343 0.91 28.32 23.28
C GLY A 343 1.17 28.94 21.90
N ALA A 344 0.20 28.80 20.99
CA ALA A 344 -0.55 29.93 20.41
C ALA A 344 -1.20 29.54 19.07
N THR A 345 -2.51 29.63 19.05
CA THR A 345 -3.40 29.60 17.88
C THR A 345 -3.33 30.88 17.05
N SER A 346 -3.31 30.79 15.71
CA SER A 346 -4.06 31.72 14.83
C SER A 346 -4.13 31.18 13.39
N VAL A 347 -5.33 30.87 12.88
CA VAL A 347 -6.23 31.62 11.97
C VAL A 347 -5.91 31.49 10.48
N ASP A 348 -6.93 30.97 9.78
CA ASP A 348 -7.10 30.63 8.36
C ASP A 348 -6.87 31.76 7.34
N THR A 349 -6.37 31.37 6.15
CA THR A 349 -6.90 31.84 4.85
C THR A 349 -6.72 30.76 3.77
N ALA A 350 -7.75 29.92 3.54
CA ALA A 350 -7.82 29.04 2.37
C ALA A 350 -8.73 29.64 1.28
N SER A 351 -8.32 29.49 0.02
CA SER A 351 -8.98 30.10 -1.14
C SER A 351 -10.24 29.32 -1.59
N GLY A 352 -11.20 30.00 -2.21
CA GLY A 352 -12.57 29.53 -2.44
C GLY A 352 -12.78 28.26 -3.28
N ALA A 353 -11.75 27.73 -3.95
CA ALA A 353 -11.84 26.48 -4.70
C ALA A 353 -11.61 25.22 -3.84
N GLU A 354 -11.07 25.37 -2.62
CA GLU A 354 -10.67 24.24 -1.77
C GLU A 354 -11.81 23.72 -0.89
N ARG A 355 -12.79 24.56 -0.55
CA ARG A 355 -13.96 24.17 0.27
C ARG A 355 -14.83 23.08 -0.36
N GLU A 356 -14.81 22.94 -1.69
CA GLU A 356 -15.61 21.94 -2.38
C GLU A 356 -14.99 20.53 -2.37
N CYS A 357 -13.67 20.36 -2.27
CA CYS A 357 -13.04 19.03 -2.16
C CYS A 357 -13.12 18.48 -0.72
N GLU A 358 -13.32 19.33 0.30
CA GLU A 358 -13.27 18.95 1.72
C GLU A 358 -14.64 18.65 2.36
N ASN A 359 -15.72 19.22 1.82
CA ASN A 359 -17.08 19.00 2.31
C ASN A 359 -17.74 17.80 1.61
N ARG A 360 -17.25 16.58 1.87
CA ARG A 360 -18.02 15.30 1.93
C ARG A 360 -17.10 14.10 2.08
#